data_AF-A0A1Z8X7X4-F1
#
_entry.id   AF-A0A1Z8X7X4-F1
#
_cell.length_a   1.000
_cell.length_b   1.000
_cell.length_c   1.000
_cell.angle_alpha   90.00
_cell.angle_beta   90.00
_cell.angle_gamma   90.00
#
_symmetry.space_group_name_H-M   'P 1'
#
loop_
_entity.id
_entity.type
_entity.pdbx_description
1 polymer ?
#
loop_
_entity_poly.entity_id
_entity_poly.type
_entity_poly.pdbx_seq_one_letter_code
_entity_poly.pdbx_strand_id
1 'polypeptide(L)'
;MNFLFLTFMMPFIFTAERDVNEVWCLNNGGNDNYRTDDDTYVDCLTDKYAIEAEYDYNWKEAIGQALHYAESTNRKAGILFIKRAESGKDYHGQMMRVINKYKLPIEIFVVEE
;
A
#
# COMPACT_ATOMS: atom_id res chain seq x y z
N MET A 1 16.64 6.77 -41.35
CA MET A 1 17.52 7.09 -40.21
C MET A 1 16.96 6.33 -39.01
N ASN A 2 17.51 5.17 -38.70
CA ASN A 2 17.05 4.31 -37.60
C ASN A 2 17.56 4.91 -36.29
N PHE A 3 16.65 5.40 -35.46
CA PHE A 3 16.96 5.66 -34.06
C PHE A 3 16.77 4.36 -33.27
N LEU A 4 17.90 3.73 -32.94
CA LEU A 4 17.92 2.64 -31.98
C LEU A 4 17.76 3.25 -30.58
N PHE A 5 16.53 3.25 -30.06
CA PHE A 5 16.28 3.60 -28.66
C PHE A 5 16.74 2.42 -27.80
N LEU A 6 17.90 2.56 -27.16
CA LEU A 6 18.36 1.63 -26.13
C LEU A 6 17.62 1.97 -24.83
N THR A 7 16.49 1.32 -24.57
CA THR A 7 15.80 1.41 -23.28
C THR A 7 16.60 0.62 -22.24
N PHE A 8 17.34 1.33 -21.39
CA PHE A 8 17.98 0.75 -20.22
C PHE A 8 16.90 0.40 -19.19
N MET A 9 16.53 -0.88 -19.10
CA MET A 9 15.67 -1.38 -18.03
C MET A 9 16.53 -1.46 -16.76
N MET A 10 16.40 -0.48 -15.86
CA MET A 10 16.98 -0.59 -14.53
C MET A 10 16.31 -1.75 -13.79
N PRO A 11 17.07 -2.68 -13.20
CA PRO A 11 16.51 -3.65 -12.29
C PRO A 11 16.19 -2.90 -11.00
N PHE A 12 14.91 -2.72 -10.69
CA PHE A 12 14.48 -2.26 -9.36
C PHE A 12 14.83 -3.37 -8.37
N ILE A 13 15.84 -3.13 -7.52
CA ILE A 13 16.25 -4.07 -6.48
C ILE A 13 16.30 -3.30 -5.16
N PHE A 14 15.48 -3.75 -4.21
CA PHE A 14 15.22 -3.24 -2.86
C PHE A 14 14.74 -1.79 -2.80
N THR A 15 13.42 -1.66 -2.92
CA THR A 15 12.68 -0.42 -2.71
C THR A 15 12.17 -0.49 -1.28
N ALA A 16 12.66 0.35 -0.37
CA ALA A 16 12.10 0.39 0.98
C ALA A 16 10.57 0.51 0.90
N GLU A 17 9.82 0.06 1.91
CA GLU A 17 8.36 0.21 1.94
C GLU A 17 7.93 1.64 1.57
N ARG A 18 8.65 2.62 2.13
CA ARG A 18 8.54 4.03 1.78
C ARG A 18 8.68 4.28 0.28
N ASP A 19 9.73 3.78 -0.37
CA ASP A 19 9.97 3.99 -1.80
C ASP A 19 8.83 3.39 -2.65
N VAL A 20 8.31 2.21 -2.26
CA VAL A 20 7.16 1.58 -2.93
C VAL A 20 5.93 2.46 -2.78
N ASN A 21 5.68 2.93 -1.55
CA ASN A 21 4.58 3.81 -1.22
C ASN A 21 4.66 5.15 -1.97
N GLU A 22 5.80 5.84 -1.94
CA GLU A 22 5.99 7.14 -2.61
C GLU A 22 5.68 7.03 -4.11
N VAL A 23 6.24 6.01 -4.78
CA VAL A 23 5.98 5.78 -6.21
C VAL A 23 4.52 5.44 -6.47
N TRP A 24 3.93 4.54 -5.68
CA TRP A 24 2.54 4.15 -5.86
C TRP A 24 1.59 5.33 -5.58
N CYS A 25 1.85 6.09 -4.53
CA CYS A 25 1.04 7.21 -4.10
C CYS A 25 1.02 8.32 -5.16
N LEU A 26 2.20 8.71 -5.64
CA LEU A 26 2.35 9.71 -6.70
C LEU A 26 1.59 9.29 -7.97
N ASN A 27 1.72 8.02 -8.37
CA ASN A 27 1.04 7.49 -9.56
C ASN A 27 -0.48 7.41 -9.40
N ASN A 28 -1.00 7.38 -8.17
CA ASN A 28 -2.43 7.38 -7.87
C ASN A 28 -2.95 8.77 -7.45
N GLY A 29 -2.16 9.83 -7.66
CA GLY A 29 -2.56 11.21 -7.36
C GLY A 29 -2.77 11.47 -5.86
N GLY A 30 -2.08 10.72 -5.00
CA GLY A 30 -2.16 10.87 -3.56
C GLY A 30 -1.11 11.80 -2.96
N ASN A 31 -1.25 12.04 -1.66
CA ASN A 31 -0.32 12.77 -0.81
C ASN A 31 0.25 11.81 0.24
N ASP A 32 1.57 11.62 0.21
CA ASP A 32 2.37 10.75 1.09
C ASP A 32 2.91 11.45 2.35
N ASN A 33 2.53 12.72 2.56
CA ASN A 33 2.99 13.55 3.66
C ASN A 33 1.80 14.13 4.47
N TYR A 34 0.70 13.37 4.57
CA TYR A 34 -0.48 13.78 5.32
C TYR A 34 -0.39 13.36 6.79
N ARG A 35 -0.49 14.32 7.71
CA ARG A 35 -0.53 14.10 9.17
C ARG A 35 -1.95 14.34 9.68
N THR A 36 -2.48 13.38 10.42
CA THR A 36 -3.81 13.45 11.05
C THR A 36 -3.79 14.34 12.30
N ASP A 37 -4.99 14.63 12.84
CA ASP A 37 -5.15 15.33 14.12
C ASP A 37 -4.66 14.48 15.33
N ASP A 38 -4.57 13.16 15.16
CA ASP A 38 -4.06 12.20 16.16
C ASP A 38 -2.54 12.06 16.13
N ASP A 39 -1.83 12.91 15.37
CA ASP A 39 -0.38 12.82 15.19
C ASP A 39 0.10 11.49 14.55
N THR A 40 -0.71 10.96 13.62
CA THR A 40 -0.33 9.82 12.78
C THR A 40 -0.10 10.28 11.34
N TYR A 41 0.82 9.63 10.63
CA TYR A 41 1.06 9.88 9.21
C TYR A 41 0.35 8.82 8.38
N VAL A 42 -0.45 9.27 7.42
CA VAL A 42 -1.08 8.37 6.43
C VAL A 42 -0.09 8.17 5.30
N ASP A 43 0.24 6.92 4.98
CA ASP A 43 1.25 6.61 3.95
C ASP A 43 0.85 7.16 2.58
N CYS A 44 -0.43 7.04 2.22
CA CYS A 44 -0.94 7.72 1.04
C CYS A 44 -2.40 8.13 1.18
N LEU A 45 -2.67 9.42 1.09
CA LEU A 45 -4.02 9.98 1.07
C LEU A 45 -4.42 10.38 -0.35
N THR A 46 -5.47 9.75 -0.88
CA THR A 46 -6.09 10.11 -2.17
C THR A 46 -7.46 10.77 -1.95
N ASP A 47 -8.10 11.19 -3.04
CA ASP A 47 -9.49 11.69 -3.00
C ASP A 47 -10.48 10.67 -2.42
N LYS A 48 -10.19 9.37 -2.55
CA LYS A 48 -11.13 8.29 -2.19
C LYS A 48 -10.68 7.44 -1.00
N TYR A 49 -9.37 7.25 -0.84
CA TYR A 49 -8.80 6.30 0.10
C TYR A 49 -7.74 6.93 0.99
N ALA A 50 -7.68 6.46 2.23
CA ALA A 50 -6.50 6.58 3.10
C ALA A 50 -5.84 5.20 3.14
N ILE A 51 -4.60 5.15 2.66
CA ILE A 51 -3.86 3.93 2.41
C ILE A 51 -2.76 3.77 3.45
N GLU A 52 -2.64 2.55 3.98
CA GLU A 52 -1.45 2.04 4.65
C GLU A 52 -0.69 1.14 3.66
N ALA A 53 0.59 1.39 3.47
CA ALA A 53 1.46 0.60 2.62
C ALA A 53 2.35 -0.29 3.47
N GLU A 54 2.21 -1.60 3.31
CA GLU A 54 2.86 -2.53 4.23
C GLU A 54 3.21 -3.84 3.53
N TYR A 55 4.33 -4.42 3.96
CA TYR A 55 4.78 -5.72 3.51
C TYR A 55 3.91 -6.86 4.02
N ASP A 56 3.85 -7.92 3.19
CA ASP A 56 2.96 -9.07 3.38
C ASP A 56 2.98 -9.71 4.78
N TYR A 57 4.12 -9.72 5.48
CA TYR A 57 4.26 -10.34 6.78
C TYR A 57 3.61 -9.54 7.92
N ASN A 58 3.40 -8.23 7.74
CA ASN A 58 2.83 -7.35 8.75
C ASN A 58 1.35 -6.99 8.49
N TRP A 59 0.67 -7.75 7.63
CA TRP A 59 -0.75 -7.57 7.26
C TRP A 59 -1.74 -7.36 8.43
N LYS A 60 -1.41 -7.82 9.65
CA LYS A 60 -2.28 -7.67 10.83
C LYS A 60 -2.31 -6.22 11.32
N GLU A 61 -1.16 -5.56 11.30
CA GLU A 61 -1.01 -4.16 11.70
C GLU A 61 -1.68 -3.26 10.66
N ALA A 62 -1.45 -3.56 9.37
CA ALA A 62 -2.06 -2.83 8.26
C ALA A 62 -3.59 -2.76 8.31
N ILE A 63 -4.27 -3.80 8.83
CA ILE A 63 -5.73 -3.76 9.05
C ILE A 63 -6.11 -2.67 10.05
N GLY A 64 -5.37 -2.54 11.15
CA GLY A 64 -5.63 -1.55 12.19
C GLY A 64 -5.38 -0.13 11.69
N GLN A 65 -4.22 0.10 11.09
CA GLN A 65 -3.84 1.41 10.55
C GLN A 65 -4.76 1.85 9.42
N ALA A 66 -5.06 1.00 8.44
CA ALA A 66 -5.95 1.38 7.34
C ALA A 66 -7.35 1.80 7.83
N LEU A 67 -7.88 1.12 8.85
CA LEU A 67 -9.16 1.48 9.46
C LEU A 67 -9.08 2.78 10.27
N HIS A 68 -7.99 2.99 11.02
CA HIS A 68 -7.75 4.24 11.75
C HIS A 68 -7.61 5.42 10.78
N TYR A 69 -6.76 5.31 9.77
CA TYR A 69 -6.55 6.38 8.79
C TYR A 69 -7.83 6.73 8.03
N ALA A 70 -8.64 5.74 7.68
CA ALA A 70 -9.94 5.97 7.06
C ALA A 70 -10.88 6.79 7.94
N GLU A 71 -10.93 6.44 9.23
CA GLU A 71 -11.71 7.16 10.25
C GLU A 71 -11.22 8.60 10.40
N SER A 72 -9.91 8.79 10.60
CA SER A 72 -9.33 10.12 10.86
C SER A 72 -9.39 11.07 9.66
N THR A 73 -9.51 10.55 8.43
CA THR A 73 -9.53 11.36 7.20
C THR A 73 -10.89 11.44 6.52
N ASN A 74 -11.89 10.71 7.04
CA ASN A 74 -13.19 10.50 6.40
C ASN A 74 -13.01 10.02 4.94
N ARG A 75 -12.15 9.01 4.75
CA ARG A 75 -11.91 8.31 3.47
C ARG A 75 -12.20 6.82 3.62
N LYS A 76 -12.12 6.08 2.53
CA LYS A 76 -12.19 4.61 2.58
C LYS A 76 -10.86 4.04 3.02
N ALA A 77 -10.88 2.99 3.82
CA ALA A 77 -9.68 2.25 4.18
C ALA A 77 -9.12 1.55 2.94
N GLY A 78 -7.82 1.65 2.73
CA GLY A 78 -7.13 0.77 1.80
C GLY A 78 -5.78 0.33 2.33
N ILE A 79 -5.32 -0.81 1.83
CA ILE A 79 -3.99 -1.35 2.11
C ILE A 79 -3.28 -1.53 0.78
N LEU A 80 -2.11 -0.93 0.63
CA LEU A 80 -1.15 -1.28 -0.40
C LEU A 80 -0.33 -2.47 0.12
N PHE A 81 -0.75 -3.66 -0.27
CA PHE A 81 -0.16 -4.93 0.12
C PHE A 81 1.07 -5.24 -0.73
N ILE A 82 2.26 -5.09 -0.13
CA ILE A 82 3.55 -5.32 -0.81
C ILE A 82 3.95 -6.79 -0.64
N LYS A 83 3.72 -7.57 -1.69
CA LYS A 83 3.96 -9.01 -1.71
C LYS A 83 5.40 -9.31 -2.10
N ARG A 84 6.14 -9.97 -1.22
CA ARG A 84 7.51 -10.42 -1.49
C ARG A 84 7.50 -11.78 -2.19
N ALA A 85 8.38 -11.97 -3.18
CA ALA A 85 8.51 -13.23 -3.91
C ALA A 85 8.75 -14.48 -3.02
N GLU A 86 9.48 -14.35 -1.91
CA GLU A 86 10.00 -15.51 -1.14
C GLU A 86 9.21 -15.87 0.12
N SER A 87 8.04 -15.27 0.39
CA SER A 87 7.43 -15.39 1.73
C SER A 87 6.96 -16.81 2.11
N GLY A 88 6.82 -17.72 1.14
CA GLY A 88 6.46 -19.13 1.34
C GLY A 88 5.11 -19.36 2.04
N LYS A 89 4.38 -18.29 2.35
CA LYS A 89 3.16 -18.25 3.13
C LYS A 89 2.10 -17.46 2.41
N ASP A 90 0.87 -17.94 2.48
CA ASP A 90 -0.28 -17.23 1.95
C ASP A 90 -0.74 -16.15 2.95
N TYR A 91 0.03 -15.05 3.03
CA TYR A 91 -0.33 -13.91 3.88
C TYR A 91 -1.54 -13.15 3.34
N HIS A 92 -1.63 -12.98 2.02
CA HIS A 92 -2.78 -12.34 1.39
C HIS A 92 -4.08 -13.10 1.72
N GLY A 93 -4.09 -14.43 1.59
CA GLY A 93 -5.25 -15.24 1.96
C GLY A 93 -5.55 -15.23 3.46
N GLN A 94 -4.53 -15.12 4.33
CA GLN A 94 -4.75 -14.90 5.77
C GLN A 94 -5.47 -13.57 6.04
N MET A 95 -4.99 -12.47 5.44
CA MET A 95 -5.60 -11.15 5.53
C MET A 95 -7.04 -11.15 5.01
N MET A 96 -7.26 -11.71 3.81
CA MET A 96 -8.59 -11.78 3.21
C MET A 96 -9.57 -12.61 4.03
N ARG A 97 -9.14 -13.68 4.71
CA ARG A 97 -10.02 -14.43 5.63
C ARG A 97 -10.49 -13.55 6.78
N VAL A 98 -9.64 -12.70 7.34
CA VAL A 98 -10.02 -11.77 8.43
C VAL A 98 -10.96 -10.69 7.91
N ILE A 99 -10.59 -10.01 6.82
CA ILE A 99 -11.40 -8.96 6.19
C ILE A 99 -12.81 -9.48 5.88
N ASN A 100 -12.91 -10.65 5.23
CA ASN A 100 -14.19 -11.24 4.86
C ASN A 100 -15.00 -11.73 6.06
N LYS A 101 -14.34 -12.37 7.05
CA LYS A 101 -15.02 -12.88 8.25
C LYS A 101 -15.70 -11.77 9.03
N TYR A 102 -15.04 -10.63 9.16
CA TYR A 102 -15.54 -9.48 9.92
C TYR A 102 -16.19 -8.40 9.07
N LYS A 103 -16.27 -8.60 7.75
CA LYS A 103 -16.84 -7.65 6.78
C LYS A 103 -16.20 -6.26 6.90
N LEU A 104 -14.86 -6.24 7.04
CA LEU A 104 -14.12 -4.98 7.17
C LEU A 104 -14.17 -4.22 5.84
N PRO A 105 -14.45 -2.91 5.86
CA PRO A 105 -14.59 -2.09 4.65
C PRO A 105 -13.23 -1.64 4.10
N ILE A 106 -12.35 -2.58 3.77
CA ILE A 106 -10.97 -2.33 3.34
C ILE A 106 -10.80 -2.74 1.87
N GLU A 107 -10.28 -1.83 1.05
CA GLU A 107 -9.84 -2.11 -0.31
C GLU A 107 -8.37 -2.58 -0.32
N ILE A 108 -8.05 -3.61 -1.10
CA ILE A 108 -6.67 -4.14 -1.18
C ILE A 108 -6.09 -3.85 -2.54
N PHE A 109 -4.94 -3.17 -2.56
CA PHE A 109 -4.09 -2.97 -3.73
C PHE A 109 -2.87 -3.86 -3.58
N VAL A 110 -2.46 -4.57 -4.63
CA VAL A 110 -1.33 -5.51 -4.55
C VAL A 110 -0.22 -5.05 -5.48
N VAL A 111 0.99 -5.00 -4.95
CA VAL A 111 2.23 -4.84 -5.71
C VAL A 111 3.16 -6.00 -5.37
N GLU A 112 3.93 -6.46 -6.34
CA GLU A 112 4.89 -7.55 -6.18
C GLU A 112 6.32 -7.01 -6.27
N GLU A 113 7.16 -7.40 -5.32
CA GLU A 113 8.62 -7.20 -5.31
C GLU A 113 9.36 -8.52 -5.59
#